data_AF-A0A2E7Q4V6-F1
#
_entry.id   AF-A0A2E7Q4V6-F1
#
_cell.length_a   1.000
_cell.length_b   1.000
_cell.length_c   1.000
_cell.angle_alpha   90.00
_cell.angle_beta   90.00
_cell.angle_gamma   90.00
#
_symmetry.space_group_name_H-M   'P 1'
#
loop_
_entity.id
_entity.type
_entity.pdbx_description
1 polymer ?
#
loop_
_entity_poly.entity_id
_entity_poly.type
_entity_poly.pdbx_seq_one_letter_code
_entity_poly.pdbx_strand_id
1 'polypeptide(L)'
;MSKIKAEAKESNTITGGKLATVGPGTGVSHPALLYSGEAPQKGASIKFILDNGVEYEGTVADATASDGNVLVEFKDGITPVKPVRS
;
A
#
# COMPACT_ATOMS: atom_id res chain seq x y z
N MET A 1 -16.83 -25.24 -18.75
CA MET A 1 -15.49 -24.73 -18.42
C MET A 1 -15.66 -23.30 -17.89
N SER A 2 -15.64 -23.15 -16.57
CA SER A 2 -15.82 -21.85 -15.92
C SER A 2 -14.59 -20.97 -16.17
N LYS A 3 -14.79 -19.83 -16.82
CA LYS A 3 -13.82 -18.74 -16.87
C LYS A 3 -13.83 -18.09 -15.49
N ILE A 4 -12.91 -18.49 -14.61
CA ILE A 4 -12.65 -17.73 -13.39
C ILE A 4 -11.90 -16.49 -13.86
N LYS A 5 -12.67 -15.44 -14.15
CA LYS A 5 -12.17 -14.09 -14.34
C LYS A 5 -11.46 -13.76 -13.03
N ALA A 6 -10.15 -13.54 -13.07
CA ALA A 6 -9.45 -12.95 -11.94
C ALA A 6 -10.15 -11.62 -11.66
N GLU A 7 -11.05 -11.61 -10.68
CA GLU A 7 -11.57 -10.41 -10.09
C GLU A 7 -10.33 -9.66 -9.62
N ALA A 8 -10.06 -8.53 -10.27
CA ALA A 8 -9.17 -7.53 -9.72
C ALA A 8 -9.75 -7.21 -8.35
N LYS A 9 -9.20 -7.84 -7.31
CA LYS A 9 -9.57 -7.62 -5.91
C LYS A 9 -9.59 -6.12 -5.74
N GLU A 10 -10.76 -5.61 -5.40
CA GLU A 10 -11.18 -4.23 -5.53
C GLU A 10 -10.09 -3.25 -5.15
N SER A 11 -10.11 -2.09 -5.79
CA SER A 11 -9.39 -0.88 -5.39
C SER A 11 -9.74 -0.52 -3.94
N ASN A 12 -9.23 -1.29 -2.98
CA ASN A 12 -9.41 -1.12 -1.56
C ASN A 12 -8.49 0.02 -1.17
N THR A 13 -9.02 1.23 -1.29
CA THR A 13 -8.36 2.41 -0.75
C THR A 13 -8.20 2.20 0.74
N ILE A 14 -6.98 1.98 1.18
CA ILE A 14 -6.66 1.82 2.60
C ILE A 14 -6.73 3.21 3.24
N THR A 15 -7.48 3.34 4.32
CA THR A 15 -7.66 4.61 5.06
C THR A 15 -7.04 4.52 6.45
N GLY A 16 -6.57 5.65 6.98
CA GLY A 16 -5.95 5.70 8.31
C GLY A 16 -4.56 5.04 8.36
N GLY A 17 -3.90 4.95 7.20
CA GLY A 17 -2.55 4.40 7.12
C GLY A 17 -1.50 5.43 7.55
N LYS A 18 -0.40 4.93 8.13
CA LYS A 18 0.75 5.73 8.52
C LYS A 18 1.96 5.38 7.67
N LEU A 19 2.74 6.38 7.28
CA LEU A 19 4.04 6.11 6.67
C LEU A 19 5.05 5.75 7.74
N ALA A 20 5.57 4.53 7.65
CA ALA A 20 6.78 4.11 8.32
C ALA A 20 7.95 4.22 7.35
N THR A 21 9.16 4.41 7.86
CA THR A 21 10.38 4.28 7.07
C THR A 21 11.03 2.96 7.45
N VAL A 22 11.14 2.06 6.49
CA VAL A 22 11.84 0.78 6.66
C VAL A 22 13.17 0.86 5.95
N GLY A 23 14.24 0.45 6.63
CA GLY A 23 15.57 0.42 6.05
C GLY A 23 16.41 -0.64 6.74
N PRO A 24 17.34 -1.30 6.02
CA PRO A 24 18.12 -2.42 6.54
C PRO A 24 19.19 -2.02 7.57
N GLY A 25 19.07 -0.87 8.26
CA GLY A 25 20.12 -0.32 9.12
C GLY A 25 21.40 0.11 8.38
N THR A 26 21.52 -0.15 7.08
CA THR A 26 22.72 0.07 6.25
C THR A 26 22.58 1.20 5.21
N GLY A 27 21.51 2.00 5.26
CA GLY A 27 21.52 3.35 4.67
C GLY A 27 20.50 3.65 3.56
N VAL A 28 19.64 2.71 3.14
CA VAL A 28 18.53 3.02 2.23
C VAL A 28 17.20 2.79 2.93
N SER A 29 16.55 3.89 3.29
CA SER A 29 15.22 3.87 3.91
C SER A 29 14.16 4.10 2.83
N HIS A 30 13.21 3.17 2.70
CA HIS A 30 12.09 3.26 1.78
C HIS A 30 10.79 3.51 2.55
N PRO A 31 9.82 4.24 1.96
CA PRO A 31 8.51 4.40 2.57
C PRO A 31 7.78 3.07 2.60
N ALA A 32 7.18 2.75 3.75
CA ALA A 32 6.25 1.65 3.93
C ALA A 32 4.95 2.16 4.53
N LEU A 33 3.83 1.52 4.19
CA LEU A 33 2.52 1.82 4.75
C LEU A 33 2.23 0.87 5.90
N LEU A 34 1.95 1.41 7.08
CA LEU A 34 1.46 0.66 8.23
C LEU A 34 -0.03 0.95 8.43
N TYR A 35 -0.87 -0.07 8.43
CA TYR A 35 -2.31 0.03 8.68
C TYR A 35 -2.85 -1.24 9.31
N SER A 36 -4.08 -1.23 9.80
CA SER A 36 -4.75 -2.44 10.28
C SER A 36 -5.71 -2.98 9.22
N GLY A 37 -5.64 -4.29 8.93
CA GLY A 37 -6.50 -4.91 7.92
C GLY A 37 -5.90 -6.13 7.24
N GLU A 38 -6.36 -6.42 6.02
CA GLU A 38 -5.83 -7.50 5.20
C GLU A 38 -4.58 -7.06 4.44
N ALA A 39 -3.57 -7.93 4.38
CA ALA A 39 -2.39 -7.70 3.57
C ALA A 39 -2.73 -7.73 2.07
N PRO A 40 -2.26 -6.75 1.27
CA PRO A 40 -2.44 -6.78 -0.16
C PRO A 40 -1.48 -7.79 -0.78
N GLN A 41 -1.77 -8.21 -2.00
CA GLN A 41 -0.91 -9.14 -2.72
C GLN A 41 0.36 -8.43 -3.21
N LYS A 42 1.50 -9.12 -3.12
CA LYS A 42 2.74 -8.69 -3.78
C LYS A 42 2.52 -8.45 -5.28
N GLY A 43 3.01 -7.32 -5.77
CA GLY A 43 2.84 -6.85 -7.15
C GLY A 43 1.51 -6.13 -7.43
N ALA A 44 0.58 -6.06 -6.47
CA ALA A 44 -0.64 -5.28 -6.63
C ALA A 44 -0.33 -3.78 -6.59
N SER A 45 -1.06 -2.99 -7.38
CA SER A 45 -1.10 -1.54 -7.21
C SER A 45 -2.23 -1.19 -6.25
N ILE A 46 -1.89 -0.50 -5.16
CA ILE A 46 -2.84 -0.09 -4.13
C ILE A 46 -2.89 1.44 -4.04
N LYS A 47 -4.04 1.96 -3.60
CA LYS A 47 -4.21 3.35 -3.20
C LYS A 47 -4.42 3.42 -1.70
N PHE A 48 -3.91 4.46 -1.06
CA PHE A 48 -4.07 4.65 0.37
C PHE A 48 -4.10 6.13 0.73
N ILE A 49 -4.88 6.44 1.76
CA ILE A 49 -5.05 7.78 2.32
C ILE A 49 -4.38 7.80 3.68
N LEU A 50 -3.42 8.71 3.82
CA LEU A 50 -2.72 8.94 5.09
C LEU A 50 -3.61 9.74 6.06
N ASP A 51 -3.25 9.73 7.34
CA ASP A 51 -3.96 10.51 8.39
C ASP A 51 -4.04 12.02 8.10
N ASN A 52 -3.14 12.55 7.26
CA ASN A 52 -3.17 13.96 6.81
C ASN A 52 -4.13 14.21 5.64
N GLY A 53 -4.91 13.20 5.21
CA GLY A 53 -5.89 13.28 4.13
C GLY A 53 -5.29 13.22 2.72
N VAL A 54 -3.97 13.04 2.58
CA VAL A 54 -3.33 12.92 1.26
C VAL A 54 -3.41 11.48 0.77
N GLU A 55 -3.89 11.32 -0.45
CA GLU A 55 -3.95 10.04 -1.14
C GLU A 55 -2.65 9.77 -1.92
N TYR A 56 -2.18 8.53 -1.83
CA TYR A 56 -1.02 8.02 -2.54
C TYR A 56 -1.36 6.70 -3.22
N GLU A 57 -0.57 6.36 -4.23
CA GLU A 57 -0.58 5.05 -4.88
C GLU A 57 0.82 4.45 -4.91
N GLY A 58 0.89 3.13 -4.87
CA GLY A 58 2.16 2.41 -4.94
C GLY A 58 1.98 0.95 -5.32
N THR A 59 3.05 0.36 -5.87
CA THR A 59 3.11 -1.07 -6.18
C THR A 59 3.77 -1.83 -5.04
N VAL A 60 3.04 -2.82 -4.50
CA VAL A 60 3.47 -3.64 -3.36
C VAL A 60 4.71 -4.45 -3.73
N ALA A 61 5.84 -4.18 -3.08
CA ALA A 61 7.03 -5.01 -3.13
C ALA A 61 6.89 -6.23 -2.22
N ASP A 62 6.38 -6.00 -1.02
CA ASP A 62 6.09 -7.03 -0.03
C ASP A 62 5.03 -6.54 0.96
N ALA A 63 4.36 -7.49 1.61
CA ALA A 63 3.38 -7.19 2.64
C ALA A 63 3.48 -8.19 3.79
N THR A 64 3.77 -7.70 4.99
CA THR A 64 3.86 -8.49 6.20
C THR A 64 2.67 -8.17 7.10
N ALA A 65 1.89 -9.18 7.47
CA ALA A 65 0.82 -9.06 8.46
C ALA A 65 1.26 -9.67 9.80
N SER A 66 1.07 -8.93 10.90
CA SER A 66 1.27 -9.41 12.28
C SER A 66 0.24 -8.75 13.19
N ASP A 67 -0.45 -9.55 14.01
CA ASP A 67 -1.38 -9.07 15.04
C ASP A 67 -2.45 -8.09 14.52
N GLY A 68 -2.98 -8.35 13.32
CA GLY A 68 -3.98 -7.50 12.66
C GLY A 68 -3.45 -6.20 12.06
N ASN A 69 -2.14 -5.95 12.18
CA ASN A 69 -1.44 -4.87 11.50
C ASN A 69 -0.73 -5.39 10.27
N VAL A 70 -0.67 -4.55 9.24
CA VAL A 70 -0.05 -4.82 7.96
C VAL A 70 0.98 -3.75 7.68
N LEU A 71 2.19 -4.20 7.41
CA LEU A 71 3.28 -3.38 6.89
C LEU A 71 3.45 -3.69 5.40
N VAL A 72 3.28 -2.68 4.56
CA VAL A 72 3.42 -2.79 3.10
C VAL A 72 4.62 -2.01 2.64
N GLU A 73 5.53 -2.69 1.97
CA GLU A 73 6.69 -2.09 1.32
C GLU A 73 6.39 -1.84 -0.16
N PHE A 74 6.98 -0.79 -0.73
CA PHE A 74 6.74 -0.39 -2.11
C PHE A 74 8.00 -0.51 -2.97
N LYS A 75 7.86 -1.08 -4.17
CA LYS A 75 8.99 -1.44 -5.04
C LYS A 75 9.74 -0.22 -5.60
N ASP A 76 8.99 0.82 -5.93
CA ASP A 76 9.50 2.02 -6.61
C ASP A 76 9.13 3.32 -5.86
N GLY A 77 8.82 3.18 -4.55
CA GLY A 77 8.27 4.25 -3.74
C GLY A 77 6.76 4.46 -3.96
N ILE A 78 6.27 5.64 -3.58
CA ILE A 78 4.86 6.00 -3.60
C ILE A 78 4.66 7.31 -4.36
N THR A 79 3.55 7.40 -5.10
CA THR A 79 3.19 8.56 -5.91
C THR A 79 1.97 9.25 -5.31
N PRO A 80 1.98 10.56 -5.04
CA PRO A 80 0.78 11.26 -4.60
C PRO A 80 -0.27 11.24 -5.71
N VAL A 81 -1.49 10.83 -5.37
CA VAL A 81 -2.63 10.92 -6.28
C VAL A 81 -3.07 12.38 -6.27
N LYS A 82 -2.86 13.09 -7.39
CA LYS A 82 -3.30 14.48 -7.51
C LYS A 82 -4.80 14.56 -7.28
N PRO A 83 -5.31 15.43 -6.39
CA PRO A 83 -6.74 15.69 -6.35
C PRO A 83 -7.15 16.22 -7.72
N VAL A 84 -8.18 15.60 -8.33
CA VAL A 84 -8.80 16.11 -9.55
C VAL A 84 -9.44 17.43 -9.18
N ARG A 85 -8.71 18.54 -9.34
CA ARG A 85 -9.30 19.88 -9.25
C ARG A 85 -10.33 19.95 -10.38
N SER A 86 -11.60 19.93 -9.99
CA SER A 86 -12.75 20.18 -10.86
C SER A 86 -12.83 21.66 -11.20
#